data_AF-A0A973KXE1-F1
#
_entry.id   AF-A0A973KXE1-F1
#
_cell.length_a   1.000
_cell.length_b   1.000
_cell.length_c   1.000
_cell.angle_alpha   90.00
_cell.angle_beta   90.00
_cell.angle_gamma   90.00
#
_symmetry.space_group_name_H-M   'P 1'
#
loop_
_entity.id
_entity.type
_entity.pdbx_description
1 polymer ?
#
loop_
_entity_poly.entity_id
_entity_poly.type
_entity_poly.pdbx_seq_one_letter_code
_entity_poly.pdbx_strand_id
1 'polypeptide(L)'
;MSDYRAIQTAVRAEKLRIWLGWACGTFILLITAVATQNIHIVSVITQVALVVGFLALTIALFRMTGALNRRALEARRQVLGDDL
;
A
#
# COMPACT_ATOMS: atom_id res chain seq x y z
N MET A 1 -1.72 22.61 -18.78
CA MET A 1 -0.50 21.84 -18.44
C MET A 1 -0.13 21.87 -16.95
N SER A 2 -0.24 23.01 -16.25
CA SER A 2 0.08 23.13 -14.81
C SER A 2 -0.77 22.23 -13.92
N ASP A 3 -2.08 22.18 -14.15
CA ASP A 3 -3.02 21.38 -13.35
C ASP A 3 -2.78 19.88 -13.48
N TYR A 4 -2.45 19.40 -14.68
CA TYR A 4 -2.08 18.01 -14.91
C TYR A 4 -0.84 17.60 -14.08
N ARG A 5 0.17 18.48 -14.00
CA ARG A 5 1.40 18.25 -13.21
C ARG A 5 1.12 18.26 -11.70
N ALA A 6 0.22 19.13 -11.24
CA ALA A 6 -0.22 19.17 -9.84
C ALA A 6 -0.92 17.85 -9.45
N ILE A 7 -1.84 17.36 -10.29
CA ILE A 7 -2.54 16.07 -10.09
C ILE A 7 -1.54 14.91 -10.05
N GLN A 8 -0.59 14.84 -10.97
CA GLN A 8 0.42 13.77 -10.96
C GLN A 8 1.30 13.80 -9.71
N THR A 9 1.66 14.98 -9.22
CA THR A 9 2.49 15.13 -8.02
C THR A 9 1.73 14.68 -6.78
N ALA A 10 0.45 15.06 -6.65
CA ALA A 10 -0.42 14.62 -5.57
C ALA A 10 -0.60 13.09 -5.56
N VAL A 11 -0.84 12.48 -6.73
CA VAL A 11 -0.99 11.02 -6.86
C VAL A 11 0.31 10.29 -6.48
N ARG A 12 1.48 10.83 -6.86
CA ARG A 12 2.77 10.25 -6.45
C ARG A 12 2.99 10.32 -4.95
N ALA A 13 2.67 11.46 -4.32
CA ALA A 13 2.78 11.62 -2.87
C ALA A 13 1.88 10.64 -2.12
N GLU A 14 0.64 10.46 -2.58
CA GLU A 14 -0.30 9.54 -1.95
C GLU A 14 0.12 8.08 -2.16
N LYS A 15 0.61 7.72 -3.35
CA LYS A 15 1.18 6.40 -3.60
C LYS A 15 2.39 6.13 -2.69
N LEU A 16 3.24 7.13 -2.45
CA LEU A 16 4.38 7.00 -1.53
C LEU A 16 3.92 6.77 -0.09
N ARG A 17 2.87 7.47 0.37
CA ARG A 17 2.30 7.25 1.72
C ARG A 17 1.73 5.84 1.89
N ILE A 18 1.01 5.33 0.89
CA ILE A 18 0.48 3.95 0.92
C ILE A 18 1.64 2.95 0.98
N TRP A 19 2.71 3.17 0.21
CA TRP A 19 3.92 2.34 0.26
C TRP A 19 4.64 2.42 1.61
N LEU A 20 4.75 3.60 2.21
CA LEU A 20 5.31 3.77 3.56
C LEU A 20 4.47 3.03 4.62
N GLY A 21 3.14 3.10 4.54
CA GLY A 21 2.26 2.38 5.45
C GLY A 21 2.44 0.87 5.36
N TRP A 22 2.53 0.32 4.14
CA TRP A 22 2.83 -1.10 3.93
C TRP A 22 4.21 -1.50 4.45
N ALA A 23 5.24 -0.67 4.21
CA ALA A 23 6.60 -0.93 4.68
C ALA A 23 6.67 -0.95 6.21
N CYS A 24 6.03 0.02 6.88
CA CYS A 24 5.94 0.04 8.34
C CYS A 24 5.21 -1.20 8.88
N GLY A 25 4.08 -1.59 8.28
CA GLY A 25 3.35 -2.80 8.67
C GLY A 25 4.20 -4.06 8.54
N THR A 26 4.93 -4.20 7.43
CA THR A 26 5.84 -5.32 7.19
C THR A 26 7.00 -5.34 8.19
N PHE A 27 7.53 -4.17 8.56
CA PHE A 27 8.59 -4.05 9.55
C PHE A 27 8.14 -4.50 10.95
N ILE A 28 6.92 -4.15 11.35
CA ILE A 28 6.33 -4.62 12.62
C ILE A 28 6.21 -6.15 12.61
N LEU A 29 5.70 -6.74 11.53
CA LEU A 29 5.60 -8.20 11.39
C LEU A 29 6.97 -8.88 11.52
N LEU A 30 8.02 -8.30 10.93
CA LEU A 30 9.40 -8.78 11.06
C LEU A 30 9.92 -8.72 12.50
N ILE A 31 9.70 -7.62 13.22
CA ILE A 31 10.07 -7.49 14.64
C ILE A 31 9.39 -8.58 15.46
N THR A 32 8.08 -8.80 15.23
CA THR A 32 7.32 -9.84 15.91
C THR A 32 7.86 -11.25 15.59
N ALA A 33 8.26 -11.51 14.35
CA ALA A 33 8.88 -12.79 13.96
C ALA A 33 10.17 -13.05 14.74
N VAL A 34 11.05 -12.05 14.80
CA VAL A 34 12.33 -12.15 15.53
C VAL A 34 12.10 -12.29 17.03
N ALA A 35 11.12 -11.58 17.60
CA ALA A 35 10.81 -11.65 19.03
C ALA A 35 10.27 -13.03 19.44
N THR A 36 9.58 -13.75 18.56
CA THR A 36 8.90 -15.03 18.88
C THR A 36 9.72 -16.28 18.53
N GLN A 37 10.90 -16.12 17.93
CA GLN A 37 11.72 -17.24 17.46
C GLN A 37 12.18 -18.21 18.56
N ASN A 38 12.30 -17.75 19.81
CA ASN A 38 12.84 -18.55 20.92
C ASN A 38 11.82 -19.49 21.58
N ILE A 39 10.54 -19.44 21.19
CA ILE A 39 9.48 -20.27 21.77
C ILE A 39 8.91 -21.17 20.67
N HIS A 40 9.32 -22.43 20.63
CA HIS A 40 9.14 -23.33 19.48
C HIS A 40 7.67 -23.51 19.02
N ILE A 41 6.70 -23.53 19.95
CA ILE A 41 5.26 -23.67 19.63
C ILE A 41 4.62 -22.33 19.26
N VAL A 42 4.97 -21.26 19.96
CA VAL A 42 4.51 -19.90 19.66
C VAL A 42 5.05 -19.44 18.30
N SER A 43 6.22 -19.92 17.91
CA SER A 43 6.85 -19.65 16.62
C SER A 43 5.98 -20.09 15.44
N VAL A 44 5.38 -21.29 15.47
CA VAL A 44 4.54 -21.77 14.34
C VAL A 44 3.25 -20.95 14.22
N ILE A 45 2.53 -20.74 15.33
CA ILE A 45 1.29 -19.96 15.32
C ILE A 45 1.56 -18.52 14.88
N THR A 46 2.64 -17.92 15.41
CA THR A 46 3.04 -16.56 15.05
C THR A 46 3.41 -16.49 13.58
N GLN A 47 4.20 -17.43 13.04
CA GLN A 47 4.55 -17.45 11.62
C GLN A 47 3.32 -17.50 10.72
N VAL A 48 2.33 -18.36 11.02
CA VAL A 48 1.08 -18.41 10.24
C VAL A 48 0.33 -17.08 10.32
N ALA A 49 0.21 -16.48 11.51
CA ALA A 49 -0.43 -15.18 11.69
C ALA A 49 0.29 -14.06 10.94
N LEU A 50 1.63 -14.08 10.92
CA LEU A 50 2.44 -13.10 10.20
C LEU A 50 2.28 -13.23 8.68
N VAL A 51 2.21 -14.45 8.15
CA VAL A 51 1.95 -14.69 6.72
C VAL A 51 0.57 -14.15 6.33
N VAL A 52 -0.47 -14.46 7.11
CA VAL A 52 -1.83 -13.96 6.87
C VAL A 52 -1.87 -12.42 6.97
N GLY A 53 -1.22 -11.84 7.97
CA GLY A 53 -1.10 -10.39 8.13
C GLY A 53 -0.39 -9.73 6.95
N PHE A 54 0.71 -10.32 6.48
CA PHE A 54 1.45 -9.83 5.32
C PHE A 54 0.61 -9.87 4.04
N LEU A 55 -0.15 -10.95 3.82
CA LEU A 55 -1.07 -11.06 2.69
C LEU A 55 -2.17 -10.00 2.76
N ALA A 56 -2.76 -9.78 3.94
CA ALA A 56 -3.78 -8.76 4.15
C ALA A 56 -3.25 -7.35 3.85
N LEU A 57 -2.05 -7.00 4.35
CA LEU A 57 -1.38 -5.74 4.05
C LEU A 57 -1.09 -5.57 2.57
N THR A 58 -0.67 -6.63 1.89
CA THR A 58 -0.38 -6.63 0.45
C THR A 58 -1.65 -6.43 -0.38
N ILE A 59 -2.74 -7.10 -0.02
CA ILE A 59 -4.05 -6.89 -0.66
C ILE A 59 -4.53 -5.45 -0.45
N ALA A 60 -4.37 -4.90 0.75
CA ALA A 60 -4.73 -3.52 1.05
C ALA A 60 -3.90 -2.53 0.21
N LEU A 61 -2.58 -2.74 0.10
CA LEU A 61 -1.68 -1.94 -0.74
C LEU A 61 -2.16 -1.90 -2.21
N PHE A 62 -2.46 -3.06 -2.79
CA PHE A 62 -2.93 -3.14 -4.17
C PHE A 62 -4.32 -2.51 -4.35
N ARG A 63 -5.25 -2.71 -3.40
CA ARG A 63 -6.58 -2.07 -3.45
C ARG A 63 -6.48 -0.56 -3.38
N MET A 64 -5.71 -0.01 -2.45
CA MET A 64 -5.55 1.45 -2.29
C MET A 64 -4.85 2.06 -3.51
N THR A 65 -3.80 1.42 -4.01
CA THR A 65 -3.08 1.89 -5.22
C THR A 65 -3.99 1.84 -6.45
N GLY A 66 -4.80 0.78 -6.60
CA GLY A 66 -5.75 0.63 -7.70
C GLY A 66 -6.86 1.68 -7.65
N ALA A 67 -7.44 1.94 -6.48
CA ALA A 67 -8.45 2.99 -6.29
C ALA A 67 -7.87 4.38 -6.59
N LEU A 68 -6.63 4.64 -6.16
CA LEU A 68 -5.93 5.90 -6.44
C LEU A 68 -5.69 6.08 -7.95
N ASN A 69 -5.28 5.03 -8.65
CA ASN A 69 -5.09 5.07 -10.10
C ASN A 69 -6.40 5.34 -10.85
N ARG A 70 -7.53 4.78 -10.40
CA ARG A 70 -8.86 5.06 -11.00
C ARG A 70 -9.26 6.52 -10.81
N ARG A 71 -9.15 7.04 -9.59
CA ARG A 71 -9.41 8.47 -9.29
C ARG A 71 -8.49 9.40 -10.08
N ALA A 72 -7.21 9.03 -10.20
CA ALA A 72 -6.25 9.78 -11.01
C ALA A 72 -6.63 9.77 -12.50
N LEU A 73 -7.13 8.66 -13.03
CA LEU A 73 -7.58 8.56 -14.42
C LEU A 73 -8.81 9.44 -14.67
N GLU A 74 -9.79 9.41 -13.77
CA GLU A 74 -10.99 10.27 -13.83
C GLU A 74 -10.62 11.76 -13.78
N ALA A 75 -9.77 12.15 -12.84
CA ALA A 75 -9.28 13.53 -12.73
C ALA A 75 -8.50 13.98 -13.98
N ARG A 76 -7.73 13.08 -14.60
CA ARG A 76 -7.04 13.37 -15.87
C ARG A 76 -8.03 13.58 -17.01
N ARG A 77 -9.07 12.76 -17.11
CA ARG A 77 -10.13 12.91 -18.14
C ARG A 77 -10.87 14.23 -17.99
N GLN A 78 -11.21 14.63 -16.76
CA GLN A 78 -11.85 15.92 -16.50
C GLN A 78 -11.00 17.13 -16.91
N VAL A 79 -9.67 17.05 -16.73
CA VAL A 79 -8.75 18.13 -17.10
C VAL A 79 -8.42 18.14 -18.60
N LEU A 80 -8.44 16.99 -19.26
CA LEU A 80 -8.20 16.88 -20.71
C LEU A 80 -9.44 17.25 -21.55
N GLY A 81 -10.63 17.35 -20.94
CA GLY A 81 -11.89 17.53 -21.66
C GLY A 81 -12.26 16.26 -22.43
N ASP A 82 -13.56 15.99 -22.60
CA ASP A 82 -14.06 15.02 -23.57
C ASP A 82 -13.77 15.52 -25.00
N ASP A 83 -12.50 15.48 -25.42
CA ASP A 83 -12.08 15.72 -26.82
C ASP A 83 -11.61 14.41 -27.45
N LEU A 84 -12.51 13.43 -27.50
CA LEU A 84 -12.51 12.39 -28.53
C LEU A 84 -13.94 12.06 -28.96
#